data_AF-A0A1F2XZ38-F1
#
_entry.id   AF-A0A1F2XZ38-F1
#
_cell.length_a   1.000
_cell.length_b   1.000
_cell.length_c   1.000
_cell.angle_alpha   90.00
_cell.angle_beta   90.00
_cell.angle_gamma   90.00
#
_symmetry.space_group_name_H-M   'P 1'
#
loop_
_entity.id
_entity.type
_entity.pdbx_description
1 polymer ?
#
loop_
_entity_poly.entity_id
_entity_poly.type
_entity_poly.pdbx_seq_one_letter_code
_entity_poly.pdbx_strand_id
1 'polypeptide(L)'
;MVCERVRAQVSLQLDGELSELERRMNESHLARCPECSAFERDVAMLTQSLRDAPLERPRDPVVVYAPRRVSFARVQVGVAAAVAVVSLGVAVQFAGSEPEQLPATRSSLGASFHVETDDELAREVRQILAGRAYDRRSASDGSAVPI
;
A
#
# COMPACT_ATOMS: atom_id res chain seq x y z
N MET A 1 31.97 -9.22 2.19
CA MET A 1 30.77 -8.91 1.39
C MET A 1 29.67 -9.95 1.54
N VAL A 2 29.87 -11.25 1.24
CA VAL A 2 28.77 -12.25 1.36
C VAL A 2 28.27 -12.42 2.81
N CYS A 3 29.18 -12.57 3.78
CA CYS A 3 28.80 -12.72 5.19
C CYS A 3 28.04 -11.50 5.73
N GLU A 4 28.41 -10.30 5.32
CA GLU A 4 27.73 -9.05 5.70
C GLU A 4 26.28 -9.02 5.18
N ARG A 5 26.10 -9.38 3.90
CA ARG A 5 24.75 -9.54 3.32
C ARG A 5 23.93 -10.58 4.09
N VAL A 6 24.53 -11.72 4.43
CA VAL A 6 23.86 -12.78 5.21
C VAL A 6 23.46 -12.27 6.59
N ARG A 7 24.32 -11.54 7.29
CA ARG A 7 23.98 -10.93 8.59
C ARG A 7 22.81 -9.94 8.48
N ALA A 8 22.76 -9.14 7.40
CA ALA A 8 21.61 -8.28 7.14
C ALA A 8 20.33 -9.10 6.86
N GLN A 9 20.43 -10.20 6.10
CA GLN A 9 19.31 -11.11 5.83
C GLN A 9 18.82 -11.83 7.09
N VAL A 10 19.71 -12.17 8.03
CA VAL A 10 19.33 -12.71 9.35
C VAL A 10 18.42 -11.72 10.10
N SER A 11 18.71 -10.41 10.05
CA SER A 11 17.82 -9.40 10.64
C SER A 11 16.43 -9.44 10.01
N LEU A 12 16.34 -9.42 8.67
CA LEU A 12 15.07 -9.52 7.95
C LEU A 12 14.32 -10.81 8.25
N GLN A 13 15.04 -11.92 8.47
CA GLN A 13 14.46 -13.20 8.82
C GLN A 13 13.76 -13.16 10.18
N LEU A 14 14.35 -12.49 11.17
CA LEU A 14 13.77 -12.33 12.52
C LEU A 14 12.47 -11.51 12.50
N ASP A 15 12.33 -10.63 11.51
CA ASP A 15 11.13 -9.80 11.29
C ASP A 15 10.12 -10.45 10.32
N GLY A 16 10.44 -11.63 9.78
CA GLY A 16 9.57 -12.36 8.86
C GLY A 16 9.50 -11.77 7.45
N GLU A 17 10.49 -10.95 7.07
CA GLU A 17 10.50 -10.18 5.81
C GLU A 17 11.25 -10.86 4.67
N LEU A 18 11.93 -12.00 4.91
CA LEU A 18 12.60 -12.74 3.84
C LEU A 18 11.61 -13.49 2.95
N SER A 19 11.84 -13.40 1.63
CA SER A 19 11.22 -14.33 0.68
C SER A 19 11.71 -15.77 0.89
N GLU A 20 10.98 -16.75 0.34
CA GLU A 20 11.37 -18.16 0.47
C GLU A 20 12.74 -18.46 -0.14
N LEU A 21 13.03 -17.92 -1.35
CA LEU A 21 14.33 -18.08 -2.00
C LEU A 21 15.45 -17.53 -1.12
N GLU A 22 15.28 -16.32 -0.58
CA GLU A 22 16.30 -15.69 0.24
C GLU A 22 16.55 -16.46 1.53
N ARG A 23 15.49 -16.98 2.16
CA ARG A 23 15.62 -17.86 3.33
C ARG A 23 16.43 -19.11 3.01
N ARG A 24 16.16 -19.79 1.87
CA ARG A 24 16.95 -20.97 1.44
C ARG A 24 18.42 -20.63 1.17
N MET A 25 18.68 -19.49 0.54
CA MET A 25 20.04 -19.01 0.31
C MET A 25 20.77 -18.69 1.62
N ASN A 26 20.05 -18.09 2.58
CA ASN A 26 20.58 -17.77 3.90
C ASN A 26 20.93 -19.05 4.68
N GLU A 27 20.00 -20.00 4.77
CA GLU A 27 20.19 -21.33 5.38
C GLU A 27 21.43 -22.05 4.80
N SER A 28 21.59 -22.02 3.48
CA SER A 28 22.73 -22.60 2.76
C SER A 28 24.08 -21.99 3.17
N HIS A 29 24.12 -20.69 3.47
CA HIS A 29 25.32 -20.03 3.97
C HIS A 29 25.57 -20.34 5.44
N LEU A 30 24.54 -20.26 6.29
CA LEU A 30 24.63 -20.56 7.72
C LEU A 30 25.14 -21.99 7.99
N ALA A 31 24.75 -22.96 7.14
CA ALA A 31 25.26 -24.33 7.21
C ALA A 31 26.76 -24.47 6.93
N ARG A 32 27.39 -23.48 6.27
CA ARG A 32 28.80 -23.54 5.83
C ARG A 32 29.70 -22.56 6.59
N CYS A 33 29.15 -21.49 7.15
CA CYS A 33 29.90 -20.45 7.83
C CYS A 33 29.62 -20.46 9.34
N PRO A 34 30.55 -20.94 10.18
CA PRO A 34 30.33 -21.04 11.63
C PRO A 34 30.18 -19.67 12.30
N GLU A 35 30.85 -18.64 11.81
CA GLU A 35 30.72 -17.27 12.34
C GLU A 35 29.32 -16.70 12.10
N CYS A 36 28.73 -16.93 10.92
CA CYS A 36 27.38 -16.46 10.63
C CYS A 36 26.32 -17.27 11.39
N SER A 37 26.54 -18.58 11.58
CA SER A 37 25.67 -19.39 12.44
C SER A 37 25.73 -18.99 13.91
N ALA A 38 26.92 -18.65 14.43
CA ALA A 38 27.05 -18.12 15.79
C ALA A 38 26.33 -16.77 15.92
N PHE A 39 26.57 -15.86 14.98
CA PHE A 39 25.88 -14.57 14.93
C PHE A 39 24.37 -14.72 14.92
N GLU A 40 23.82 -15.60 14.06
CA GLU A 40 22.37 -15.84 13.97
C GLU A 40 21.76 -16.29 15.29
N ARG A 41 22.41 -17.25 15.98
CA ARG A 41 21.96 -17.68 17.31
C ARG A 41 21.99 -16.54 18.33
N ASP A 42 23.08 -15.77 18.37
CA ASP A 42 23.26 -14.69 19.33
C ASP A 42 22.18 -13.61 19.17
N VAL A 43 21.93 -13.17 17.92
CA VAL A 43 20.91 -12.16 17.66
C VAL A 43 19.49 -12.71 17.84
N ALA A 44 19.23 -13.97 17.49
CA ALA A 44 17.93 -14.60 17.72
C ALA A 44 17.60 -14.67 19.22
N MET A 45 18.57 -15.08 20.05
CA MET A 45 18.41 -15.11 21.51
C MET A 45 18.16 -13.72 22.10
N LEU A 46 18.91 -12.71 21.65
CA LEU A 46 18.73 -11.33 22.10
C LEU A 46 17.35 -10.79 21.70
N THR A 47 16.95 -10.97 20.44
CA THR A 47 15.65 -10.53 19.93
C THR A 47 14.50 -11.21 20.67
N GLN A 48 14.60 -12.52 20.93
CA GLN A 48 13.59 -13.24 21.69
C GLN A 48 13.50 -12.71 23.13
N SER A 49 14.64 -12.49 23.78
CA SER A 49 14.69 -11.93 25.15
C SER A 49 14.03 -10.55 25.23
N LEU A 50 14.22 -9.70 24.22
CA LEU A 50 13.58 -8.38 24.14
C LEU A 50 12.07 -8.48 23.85
N ARG A 51 11.64 -9.42 23.00
CA ARG A 51 10.22 -9.62 22.65
C ARG A 51 9.42 -10.23 23.80
N ASP A 52 10.06 -11.08 24.61
CA ASP A 52 9.43 -11.71 25.78
C ASP A 52 9.49 -10.83 27.03
N ALA A 53 10.29 -9.77 27.02
CA ALA A 53 10.37 -8.84 28.13
C ALA A 53 9.00 -8.17 28.40
N PRO A 54 8.59 -8.02 29.67
CA PRO A 54 7.40 -7.27 29.99
C PRO A 54 7.44 -5.85 29.42
N LEU A 55 6.33 -5.40 28.85
CA LEU A 55 6.24 -4.05 28.29
C LEU A 55 6.44 -3.00 29.39
N GLU A 56 7.44 -2.15 29.20
CA GLU A 56 7.67 -1.01 30.08
C GLU A 56 6.59 0.07 29.83
N ARG A 57 6.10 0.66 30.91
CA ARG A 57 5.17 1.79 30.81
C ARG A 57 5.98 3.06 30.54
N PRO A 58 5.76 3.76 29.41
CA PRO A 58 6.44 5.02 29.14
C PRO A 58 6.07 6.06 30.21
N ARG A 59 7.05 6.87 30.64
CA ARG A 59 6.84 7.92 31.65
C ARG A 59 6.01 9.08 31.09
N ASP A 60 6.23 9.39 29.82
CA ASP A 60 5.57 10.46 29.10
C ASP A 60 4.64 9.88 28.02
N PRO A 61 3.52 10.57 27.70
CA PRO A 61 2.63 10.13 26.64
C PRO A 61 3.35 10.14 25.28
N VAL A 62 3.26 9.03 24.56
CA VAL A 62 3.70 8.94 23.16
C VAL A 62 2.66 9.62 22.29
N VAL A 63 2.95 10.83 21.81
CA VAL A 63 2.07 11.57 20.91
C VAL A 63 2.35 11.16 19.47
N VAL A 64 1.39 10.47 18.84
CA VAL A 64 1.45 10.16 17.41
C VAL A 64 0.66 11.23 16.66
N TYR A 65 1.35 12.04 15.85
CA TYR A 65 0.69 13.03 15.00
C TYR A 65 0.07 12.33 13.78
N ALA A 66 -1.25 12.16 13.81
CA ALA A 66 -1.98 11.76 12.60
C ALA A 66 -2.10 12.97 11.65
N PRO A 67 -1.73 12.84 10.36
CA PRO A 67 -1.96 13.91 9.41
C PRO A 67 -3.48 14.16 9.32
N ARG A 68 -3.88 15.42 9.42
CA ARG A 68 -5.26 15.82 9.18
C ARG A 68 -5.59 15.46 7.72
N ARG A 69 -6.61 14.63 7.51
CA ARG A 69 -7.19 14.41 6.18
C ARG A 69 -7.78 15.73 5.70
N VAL A 70 -7.02 16.48 4.92
CA VAL A 70 -7.53 17.67 4.24
C VAL A 70 -8.51 17.19 3.17
N SER A 71 -9.77 17.61 3.28
CA SER A 71 -10.75 17.33 2.24
C SER A 71 -10.43 18.17 1.01
N PHE A 72 -9.96 17.52 -0.05
CA PHE A 72 -9.74 18.15 -1.36
C PHE A 72 -11.05 18.45 -2.11
N ALA A 73 -12.22 18.19 -1.51
CA ALA A 73 -13.52 18.40 -2.14
C ALA A 73 -13.68 19.84 -2.67
N ARG A 74 -13.18 20.85 -1.95
CA ARG A 74 -13.24 22.24 -2.41
C ARG A 74 -12.31 22.53 -3.60
N VAL A 75 -11.17 21.84 -3.67
CA VAL A 75 -10.24 21.95 -4.80
C VAL A 75 -10.85 21.27 -6.04
N GLN A 76 -11.48 20.11 -5.87
CA GLN A 76 -12.18 19.39 -6.94
C GLN A 76 -13.30 20.23 -7.58
N VAL A 77 -14.11 20.92 -6.76
CA VAL A 77 -15.16 21.82 -7.27
C VAL A 77 -14.57 22.95 -8.12
N GLY A 78 -13.44 23.54 -7.70
CA GLY A 78 -12.77 24.59 -8.46
C GLY A 78 -12.24 24.12 -9.82
N VAL A 79 -11.64 22.93 -9.87
CA VAL A 79 -11.13 22.34 -11.12
C VAL A 79 -12.27 22.02 -12.09
N ALA A 80 -13.36 21.41 -11.61
CA ALA A 80 -14.52 21.10 -12.44
C ALA A 80 -15.14 22.36 -13.07
N ALA A 81 -15.25 23.45 -12.30
CA ALA A 81 -15.75 24.72 -12.80
C ALA A 81 -14.84 25.33 -13.88
N ALA A 82 -13.51 25.29 -13.69
CA ALA A 82 -12.56 25.80 -14.67
C ALA A 82 -12.62 25.03 -16.00
N VAL A 83 -12.73 23.69 -15.95
CA VAL A 83 -12.89 22.85 -17.15
C VAL A 83 -14.18 23.17 -17.89
N ALA A 84 -15.29 23.36 -17.17
CA ALA A 84 -16.58 23.73 -17.77
C ALA A 84 -16.54 25.11 -18.45
N VAL A 85 -15.85 26.09 -17.86
CA VAL A 85 -15.68 27.43 -18.46
C VAL A 85 -14.83 27.35 -19.73
N VAL A 86 -13.74 26.59 -19.73
CA VAL A 86 -12.88 26.42 -20.91
C VAL A 86 -13.64 25.72 -22.05
N SER A 87 -14.39 24.66 -21.78
CA SER A 87 -15.14 23.95 -22.82
C SER A 87 -16.26 24.79 -23.43
N LEU A 88 -16.95 25.60 -22.61
CA LEU A 88 -17.93 26.58 -23.11
C LEU A 88 -17.27 27.68 -23.95
N GLY A 89 -16.14 28.23 -23.50
CA GLY A 89 -15.41 29.25 -24.25
C GLY A 89 -14.94 28.76 -25.63
N VAL A 90 -14.44 27.52 -25.70
CA VAL A 90 -14.05 26.87 -26.95
C VAL A 90 -15.25 26.66 -27.88
N ALA A 91 -16.38 26.18 -27.36
CA ALA A 91 -17.59 25.94 -28.15
C ALA A 91 -18.14 27.24 -28.80
N VAL A 92 -18.13 28.35 -28.07
CA VAL A 92 -18.57 29.66 -28.60
C VAL A 92 -17.66 30.15 -29.71
N GLN A 93 -16.36 29.84 -29.64
CA GLN A 93 -15.41 30.27 -30.67
C GLN A 93 -15.58 29.51 -31.99
N PHE A 94 -16.05 28.26 -31.94
CA PHE A 94 -16.33 27.42 -33.12
C PHE A 94 -17.78 27.53 -33.63
N ALA A 95 -18.72 28.08 -32.85
CA ALA A 95 -20.11 28.25 -33.28
C ALA A 95 -20.32 29.39 -34.30
N GLY A 96 -19.27 30.15 -34.64
CA GLY A 96 -19.31 31.23 -35.63
C GLY A 96 -19.09 30.81 -37.09
N SER A 97 -18.82 29.52 -37.38
CA SER A 97 -18.76 29.00 -38.75
C SER A 97 -20.10 28.39 -39.17
N GLU A 98 -20.71 28.95 -40.21
CA GLU A 98 -21.96 28.48 -40.84
C GLU A 98 -22.01 26.95 -41.05
N PRO A 99 -23.17 26.29 -40.85
CA PRO A 99 -23.28 24.84 -40.95
C PRO A 99 -23.45 24.42 -42.42
N GLU A 100 -22.34 24.13 -43.09
CA GLU A 100 -22.37 23.35 -44.35
C GLU A 100 -22.72 21.89 -44.01
N GLN A 101 -23.91 21.45 -44.42
CA GLN A 101 -24.38 20.07 -44.23
C GLN A 101 -23.48 19.09 -45.01
N LEU A 102 -22.62 18.35 -44.31
CA LEU A 102 -21.94 17.16 -44.83
C LEU A 102 -22.39 15.89 -44.08
N PRO A 103 -22.44 14.74 -44.76
CA PRO A 103 -23.24 13.58 -44.37
C PRO A 103 -22.63 12.84 -43.18
N ALA A 104 -23.52 12.18 -42.44
CA ALA A 104 -23.24 11.36 -41.26
C ALA A 104 -22.12 10.34 -41.52
N THR A 105 -20.89 10.77 -41.30
CA THR A 105 -19.72 9.89 -41.14
C THR A 105 -19.55 9.74 -39.63
N ARG A 106 -19.84 8.55 -39.12
CA ARG A 106 -19.54 8.16 -37.74
C ARG A 106 -18.02 8.19 -37.55
N SER A 107 -17.50 9.35 -37.18
CA SER A 107 -16.13 9.47 -36.67
C SER A 107 -16.12 9.01 -35.21
N SER A 108 -15.79 7.74 -35.03
CA SER A 108 -15.35 7.17 -33.76
C SER A 108 -14.00 7.75 -33.37
N LEU A 109 -13.99 8.95 -32.81
CA LEU A 109 -12.94 9.43 -31.93
C LEU A 109 -13.58 9.67 -30.57
N GLY A 110 -14.08 8.57 -29.99
CA GLY A 110 -14.28 8.47 -28.56
C GLY A 110 -12.91 8.46 -27.92
N ALA A 111 -12.37 9.63 -27.61
CA ALA A 111 -11.37 9.73 -26.57
C ALA A 111 -12.09 9.40 -25.26
N SER A 112 -12.16 8.10 -24.97
CA SER A 112 -12.59 7.57 -23.68
C SER A 112 -11.56 7.97 -22.64
N PHE A 113 -11.64 9.21 -22.17
CA PHE A 113 -11.06 9.56 -20.88
C PHE A 113 -11.92 8.86 -19.83
N HIS A 114 -11.54 7.63 -19.50
CA HIS A 114 -11.91 7.01 -18.25
C HIS A 114 -11.30 7.89 -17.15
N VAL A 115 -12.07 8.88 -16.70
CA VAL A 115 -11.85 9.46 -15.38
C VAL A 115 -12.29 8.38 -14.42
N GLU A 116 -11.35 7.53 -14.02
CA GLU A 116 -11.55 6.57 -12.94
C GLU A 116 -11.85 7.39 -11.69
N THR A 117 -13.14 7.55 -11.40
CA THR A 117 -13.60 8.36 -10.28
C THR A 117 -13.04 7.79 -8.99
N ASP A 118 -12.47 8.63 -8.12
CA ASP A 118 -11.96 8.27 -6.78
C ASP A 118 -12.96 7.42 -5.96
N ASP A 119 -14.26 7.52 -6.28
CA ASP A 119 -15.32 6.70 -5.68
C ASP A 119 -15.21 5.21 -5.98
N GLU A 120 -14.61 4.83 -7.11
CA GLU A 120 -14.36 3.45 -7.50
C GLU A 120 -13.19 2.86 -6.71
N LEU A 121 -12.07 3.58 -6.65
CA LEU A 121 -10.93 3.20 -5.82
C LEU A 121 -11.30 3.17 -4.33
N ALA A 122 -12.10 4.12 -3.84
CA ALA A 122 -12.59 4.12 -2.47
C ALA A 122 -13.58 2.98 -2.18
N ARG A 123 -14.33 2.51 -3.18
CA ARG A 123 -15.16 1.29 -3.07
C ARG A 123 -14.28 0.04 -3.00
N GLU A 124 -13.30 -0.09 -3.89
CA GLU A 124 -12.37 -1.23 -3.89
C GLU A 124 -11.57 -1.32 -2.59
N VAL A 125 -11.00 -0.21 -2.11
CA VAL A 125 -10.25 -0.19 -0.85
C VAL A 125 -11.14 -0.56 0.33
N ARG A 126 -12.40 -0.08 0.37
CA ARG A 126 -13.36 -0.50 1.40
C ARG A 126 -13.71 -1.98 1.30
N GLN A 127 -13.84 -2.52 0.10
CA GLN A 127 -14.13 -3.93 -0.13
C GLN A 127 -12.94 -4.83 0.27
N ILE A 128 -11.70 -4.41 -0.01
CA ILE A 128 -10.48 -5.11 0.41
C ILE A 128 -10.33 -5.09 1.93
N LEU A 129 -10.58 -3.94 2.57
CA LEU A 129 -10.52 -3.83 4.04
C LEU A 129 -11.64 -4.61 4.72
N ALA A 130 -12.86 -4.64 4.16
CA ALA A 130 -13.96 -5.45 4.63
C ALA A 130 -13.69 -6.96 4.46
N GLY A 131 -13.10 -7.36 3.33
CA GLY A 131 -12.65 -8.74 3.07
C GLY A 131 -11.56 -9.19 4.05
N ARG A 132 -10.57 -8.35 4.33
CA ARG A 132 -9.55 -8.61 5.36
C ARG A 132 -10.12 -8.66 6.79
N ALA A 133 -11.18 -7.90 7.07
CA ALA A 133 -11.84 -7.92 8.37
C ALA A 133 -12.63 -9.23 8.60
N TYR A 134 -13.12 -9.87 7.53
CA TYR A 134 -13.72 -11.21 7.60
C TYR A 134 -12.65 -12.27 7.85
N ASP A 135 -11.53 -12.21 7.13
CA ASP A 135 -10.45 -13.19 7.23
C ASP A 135 -9.78 -13.20 8.63
N ARG A 136 -9.57 -12.02 9.22
CA ARG A 136 -9.02 -11.89 10.58
C ARG A 136 -9.98 -12.40 11.67
N ARG A 137 -11.29 -12.37 11.43
CA ARG A 137 -12.30 -12.83 12.40
C ARG A 137 -12.52 -14.35 12.33
N SER A 138 -12.38 -14.94 11.15
CA SER A 138 -12.32 -16.41 10.94
C SER A 138 -11.10 -17.04 11.62
N ALA A 139 -9.94 -16.38 11.55
CA ALA A 139 -8.72 -16.85 12.25
C ALA A 139 -8.81 -16.78 13.79
N SER A 140 -9.65 -15.90 14.35
CA SER A 140 -9.82 -15.75 15.80
C SER A 140 -10.85 -16.69 16.43
N ASP A 141 -11.69 -17.37 15.63
CA ASP A 141 -12.77 -18.25 16.14
C ASP A 141 -12.34 -19.74 16.22
N GLY A 142 -11.07 -20.03 15.90
CA GLY A 142 -10.49 -21.38 15.88
C GLY A 142 -9.69 -21.79 17.12
N SER A 143 -9.60 -20.98 18.18
CA SER A 143 -8.84 -21.31 19.39
C SER A 143 -9.75 -21.35 20.62
N ALA A 144 -10.61 -22.37 20.68
CA ALA A 144 -11.11 -22.92 21.93
C ALA A 144 -10.36 -24.24 22.17
N VAL A 145 -9.25 -24.19 22.89
CA VAL A 145 -8.58 -25.36 23.45
C VAL A 145 -9.37 -25.79 24.69
N PRO A 146 -9.97 -27.00 24.74
CA PRO A 146 -10.50 -27.53 25.98
C PRO A 146 -9.35 -28.08 26.82
N ILE A 147 -9.41 -27.78 28.12
CA ILE A 147 -8.55 -28.29 29.20
C ILE A 147 -8.89 -29.75 29.48
#